data_AF-A0A158JTX4-F1
#
_entry.id   AF-A0A158JTX4-F1
#
_cell.length_a   1.000
_cell.length_b   1.000
_cell.length_c   1.000
_cell.angle_alpha   90.00
_cell.angle_beta   90.00
_cell.angle_gamma   90.00
#
_symmetry.space_group_name_H-M   'P 1'
#
loop_
_entity.id
_entity.type
_entity.pdbx_description
1 polymer ?
#
loop_
_entity_poly.entity_id
_entity_poly.type
_entity_poly.pdbx_seq_one_letter_code
_entity_poly.pdbx_strand_id
1 'polypeptide(L)'
;MSLHDVDSIDYIGVNILFRHVYVGIFDDLDWDDESTHFALLTKKIDRYTQYIRSGQLLAAYPEVRGYGIVFEYVATWPMTASARRFWKSREQIIRSAGYEVRSRTVDVRPVLRGEASRDTAAQPDADEETAESLYVAKADAEVTAMPRIAPLLSLPAPAIGAPTGLGRAPMSLPLLASMRR
;
A
#
# COMPACT_ATOMS: atom_id res chain seq x y z
N MET A 1 5.15 -5.51 18.65
CA MET A 1 5.97 -6.49 17.89
C MET A 1 7.08 -5.70 17.25
N SER A 2 8.31 -6.21 17.28
CA SER A 2 9.51 -5.50 16.82
C SER A 2 10.06 -6.17 15.57
N LEU A 3 10.89 -5.46 14.80
CA LEU A 3 11.58 -6.01 13.63
C LEU A 3 12.43 -7.25 13.95
N HIS A 4 12.85 -7.43 15.21
CA HIS A 4 13.56 -8.61 15.68
C HIS A 4 12.74 -9.90 15.65
N ASP A 5 11.41 -9.82 15.73
CA ASP A 5 10.51 -10.98 15.66
C ASP A 5 10.24 -11.36 14.19
N VAL A 6 11.26 -11.94 13.55
CA VAL A 6 11.25 -12.20 12.10
C VAL A 6 10.29 -13.30 11.68
N ASP A 7 9.91 -14.20 12.58
CA ASP A 7 9.07 -15.36 12.26
C ASP A 7 7.57 -15.06 12.38
N SER A 8 7.22 -13.94 13.02
CA SER A 8 5.86 -13.49 13.29
C SER A 8 5.35 -12.44 12.30
N ILE A 9 4.05 -12.51 12.02
CA ILE A 9 3.31 -11.48 11.26
C ILE A 9 2.82 -10.43 12.26
N ASP A 10 3.23 -9.18 12.11
CA ASP A 10 2.91 -8.12 13.08
C ASP A 10 1.42 -7.78 13.10
N TYR A 11 0.84 -7.53 11.92
CA TYR A 11 -0.60 -7.32 11.80
C TYR A 11 -1.12 -7.60 10.38
N ILE A 12 -2.41 -7.89 10.33
CA ILE A 12 -3.19 -8.02 9.11
C ILE A 12 -4.37 -7.04 9.21
N GLY A 13 -4.46 -6.10 8.27
CA GLY A 13 -5.57 -5.17 8.14
C GLY A 13 -6.43 -5.52 6.93
N VAL A 14 -7.75 -5.47 7.06
CA VAL A 14 -8.66 -5.75 5.95
C VAL A 14 -9.46 -4.48 5.63
N ASN A 15 -9.36 -4.01 4.40
CA ASN A 15 -10.20 -2.95 3.87
C ASN A 15 -11.21 -3.55 2.89
N ILE A 16 -12.44 -3.69 3.35
CA ILE A 16 -13.56 -4.25 2.58
C ILE A 16 -14.02 -3.34 1.43
N LEU A 17 -13.87 -2.02 1.58
CA LEU A 17 -14.36 -1.04 0.59
C LEU A 17 -13.51 -1.07 -0.67
N PHE A 18 -12.19 -1.08 -0.51
CA PHE A 18 -11.23 -1.14 -1.62
C PHE A 18 -10.78 -2.57 -1.95
N ARG A 19 -11.30 -3.57 -1.22
CA ARG A 19 -10.93 -4.99 -1.35
C ARG A 19 -9.41 -5.20 -1.26
N HIS A 20 -8.80 -4.67 -0.20
CA HIS A 20 -7.38 -4.83 0.08
C HIS A 20 -7.13 -5.51 1.42
N VAL A 21 -6.06 -6.30 1.46
CA VAL A 21 -5.47 -6.87 2.67
C VAL A 21 -4.09 -6.25 2.86
N TYR A 22 -3.91 -5.57 3.98
CA TYR A 22 -2.64 -5.00 4.40
C TYR A 22 -1.92 -6.03 5.27
N VAL A 23 -0.70 -6.40 4.88
CA VAL A 23 0.19 -7.22 5.70
C VAL A 23 1.32 -6.33 6.16
N GLY A 24 1.31 -6.03 7.46
CA GLY A 24 2.07 -4.92 8.01
C GLY A 24 3.39 -5.32 8.63
N ILE A 25 4.46 -4.61 8.30
CA ILE A 25 5.77 -4.72 8.95
C ILE A 25 5.94 -3.49 9.83
N PHE A 26 6.04 -3.68 11.13
CA PHE A 26 6.35 -2.61 12.08
C PHE A 26 7.84 -2.60 12.40
N ASP A 27 8.43 -1.41 12.30
CA ASP A 27 9.84 -1.20 12.50
C ASP A 27 10.07 -0.08 13.52
N ASP A 28 10.60 -0.48 14.67
CA ASP A 28 10.94 0.36 15.80
C ASP A 28 12.44 0.62 15.94
N LEU A 29 13.27 0.03 15.08
CA LEU A 29 14.71 0.15 15.18
C LEU A 29 15.20 1.46 14.57
N ASP A 30 16.21 2.05 15.20
CA ASP A 30 16.99 3.09 14.57
C ASP A 30 17.90 2.50 13.46
N TRP A 31 18.62 3.39 12.78
CA TRP A 31 19.46 3.04 11.64
C TRP A 31 20.95 3.03 12.01
N ASP A 32 21.30 2.88 13.30
CA ASP A 32 22.70 2.92 13.75
C ASP A 32 23.50 1.71 13.23
N ASP A 33 22.89 0.53 13.22
CA ASP A 33 23.43 -0.68 12.55
C ASP A 33 22.59 -1.05 11.32
N GLU A 34 22.84 -0.33 10.23
CA GLU A 34 22.14 -0.58 8.96
C GLU A 34 22.34 -2.00 8.42
N SER A 35 23.51 -2.63 8.67
CA SER A 35 23.79 -3.95 8.14
C SER A 35 22.89 -5.00 8.77
N THR A 36 22.80 -4.98 10.10
CA THR A 36 21.87 -5.85 10.83
C THR A 36 20.43 -5.52 10.49
N HIS A 37 20.09 -4.23 10.38
CA HIS A 37 18.74 -3.79 10.02
C HIS A 37 18.33 -4.33 8.64
N PHE A 38 19.18 -4.22 7.61
CA PHE A 38 18.90 -4.75 6.26
C PHE A 38 18.71 -6.27 6.26
N ALA A 39 19.49 -6.99 7.07
CA ALA A 39 19.34 -8.44 7.21
C ALA A 39 18.01 -8.82 7.86
N LEU A 40 17.59 -8.11 8.91
CA LEU A 40 16.30 -8.33 9.58
C LEU A 40 15.13 -8.04 8.64
N LEU A 41 15.15 -6.89 7.96
CA LEU A 41 14.06 -6.51 7.06
C LEU A 41 13.95 -7.48 5.87
N THR A 42 15.07 -7.98 5.35
CA THR A 42 15.07 -9.02 4.32
C THR A 42 14.37 -10.28 4.82
N LYS A 43 14.73 -10.79 6.01
CA LYS A 43 14.10 -11.97 6.60
C LYS A 43 12.60 -11.78 6.82
N LYS A 44 12.18 -10.61 7.32
CA LYS A 44 10.76 -10.23 7.48
C LYS A 44 10.00 -10.28 6.16
N ILE A 45 10.53 -9.66 5.11
CA ILE A 45 9.89 -9.64 3.78
C ILE A 45 9.77 -11.07 3.23
N ASP A 46 10.81 -11.88 3.35
CA ASP A 46 10.81 -13.26 2.88
C ASP A 46 9.77 -14.09 3.64
N ARG A 47 9.69 -13.94 4.96
CA ARG A 47 8.69 -14.61 5.80
C ARG A 47 7.27 -14.25 5.39
N TYR A 48 7.00 -12.97 5.19
CA TYR A 48 5.67 -12.48 4.79
C TYR A 48 5.29 -12.97 3.41
N THR A 49 6.24 -12.93 2.48
CA THR A 49 6.06 -13.48 1.14
C THR A 49 5.74 -14.97 1.19
N GLN A 50 6.44 -15.74 2.03
CA GLN A 50 6.16 -17.16 2.24
C GLN A 50 4.78 -17.39 2.87
N TYR A 51 4.40 -16.62 3.88
CA TYR A 51 3.08 -16.69 4.52
C TYR A 51 1.94 -16.49 3.53
N ILE A 52 2.09 -15.52 2.61
CA ILE A 52 1.11 -15.26 1.55
C ILE A 52 1.13 -16.39 0.51
N ARG A 53 2.30 -16.73 -0.03
CA ARG A 53 2.44 -17.72 -1.12
C ARG A 53 2.06 -19.14 -0.71
N SER A 54 2.27 -19.50 0.55
CA SER A 54 1.85 -20.80 1.09
C SER A 54 0.33 -20.91 1.29
N GLY A 55 -0.41 -19.80 1.12
CA GLY A 55 -1.85 -19.76 1.33
C GLY A 55 -2.25 -19.67 2.81
N GLN A 56 -1.31 -19.53 3.74
CA GLN A 56 -1.61 -19.39 5.17
C GLN A 56 -2.51 -18.18 5.44
N LEU A 57 -2.29 -17.06 4.74
CA LEU A 57 -3.18 -15.90 4.79
C LEU A 57 -4.64 -16.28 4.45
N LEU A 58 -4.86 -17.01 3.35
CA LEU A 58 -6.21 -17.39 2.91
C LEU A 58 -6.83 -18.50 3.74
N ALA A 59 -6.01 -19.32 4.41
CA ALA A 59 -6.49 -20.31 5.36
C ALA A 59 -7.00 -19.65 6.65
N ALA A 60 -6.30 -18.62 7.13
CA ALA A 60 -6.70 -17.85 8.30
C ALA A 60 -7.86 -16.87 8.02
N TYR A 61 -7.89 -16.29 6.82
CA TYR A 61 -8.88 -15.30 6.38
C TYR A 61 -9.49 -15.73 5.03
N PRO A 62 -10.42 -16.69 5.00
CA PRO A 62 -11.01 -17.17 3.74
C PRO A 62 -11.85 -16.11 3.01
N GLU A 63 -12.44 -15.16 3.74
CA GLU A 63 -13.33 -14.12 3.24
C GLU A 63 -12.63 -13.06 2.37
N VAL A 64 -11.31 -12.90 2.51
CA VAL A 64 -10.53 -11.93 1.73
C VAL A 64 -10.03 -12.50 0.40
N ARG A 65 -10.56 -13.65 -0.01
CA ARG A 65 -10.19 -14.27 -1.29
C ARG A 65 -10.45 -13.30 -2.46
N GLY A 66 -9.42 -13.12 -3.28
CA GLY A 66 -9.45 -12.23 -4.43
C GLY A 66 -9.33 -10.74 -4.07
N TYR A 67 -8.97 -10.40 -2.83
CA TYR A 67 -8.58 -9.04 -2.45
C TYR A 67 -7.12 -8.80 -2.90
N GLY A 68 -6.80 -7.55 -3.24
CA GLY A 68 -5.41 -7.15 -3.48
C GLY A 68 -4.61 -7.22 -2.19
N ILE A 69 -3.32 -7.56 -2.27
CA ILE A 69 -2.43 -7.66 -1.11
C ILE A 69 -1.45 -6.49 -1.14
N VAL A 70 -1.39 -5.76 -0.03
CA VAL A 70 -0.53 -4.60 0.16
C VAL A 70 0.45 -4.89 1.30
N PHE A 71 1.75 -4.86 1.02
CA PHE A 71 2.77 -4.79 2.06
C PHE A 71 2.80 -3.38 2.62
N GLU A 72 2.51 -3.23 3.91
CA GLU A 72 2.57 -1.94 4.60
C GLU A 72 3.76 -1.89 5.54
N TYR A 73 4.80 -1.13 5.17
CA TYR A 73 5.95 -0.89 6.03
C TYR A 73 5.76 0.39 6.85
N VAL A 74 5.89 0.26 8.17
CA VAL A 74 5.64 1.32 9.15
C VAL A 74 6.90 1.51 9.98
N ALA A 75 7.64 2.59 9.70
CA ALA A 75 8.85 2.93 10.45
C ALA A 75 8.57 3.96 11.54
N THR A 76 9.20 3.77 12.69
CA THR A 76 9.23 4.77 13.78
C THR A 76 10.30 5.82 13.52
N TRP A 77 11.41 5.42 12.90
CA TRP A 77 12.56 6.27 12.63
C TRP A 77 12.69 6.58 11.13
N PRO A 78 13.06 7.82 10.77
CA PRO A 78 13.27 8.17 9.37
C PRO A 78 14.45 7.39 8.80
N MET A 79 14.27 6.83 7.60
CA MET A 79 15.34 6.15 6.88
C MET A 79 16.54 7.07 6.61
N THR A 80 17.74 6.50 6.66
CA THR A 80 18.95 7.11 6.06
C THR A 80 18.88 7.04 4.52
N ALA A 81 19.87 7.64 3.85
CA ALA A 81 19.94 7.59 2.38
C ALA A 81 20.20 6.16 1.85
N SER A 82 21.05 5.39 2.52
CA SER A 82 21.32 3.97 2.23
C SER A 82 20.08 3.12 2.49
N ALA A 83 19.41 3.32 3.62
CA ALA A 83 18.16 2.64 3.94
C ALA A 83 17.07 2.87 2.90
N ARG A 84 16.90 4.12 2.41
CA ARG A 84 15.97 4.42 1.31
C ARG A 84 16.31 3.65 0.03
N ARG A 85 17.59 3.60 -0.37
CA ARG A 85 18.03 2.85 -1.55
C ARG A 85 17.78 1.35 -1.39
N PHE A 86 18.12 0.80 -0.22
CA PHE A 86 17.87 -0.58 0.13
C PHE A 86 16.37 -0.91 0.04
N TRP A 87 15.53 -0.12 0.71
CA TRP A 87 14.09 -0.31 0.71
C TRP A 87 13.50 -0.23 -0.70
N LYS A 88 13.93 0.72 -1.54
CA LYS A 88 13.49 0.81 -2.94
C LYS A 88 13.76 -0.47 -3.73
N SER A 89 14.91 -1.12 -3.50
CA SER A 89 15.18 -2.43 -4.11
C SER A 89 14.20 -3.51 -3.65
N ARG A 90 13.81 -3.49 -2.36
CA ARG A 90 12.83 -4.44 -1.80
C ARG A 90 11.43 -4.18 -2.33
N GLU A 91 11.02 -2.92 -2.44
CA GLU A 91 9.73 -2.57 -3.02
C GLU A 91 9.61 -3.11 -4.45
N GLN A 92 10.68 -3.03 -5.24
CA GLN A 92 10.69 -3.55 -6.62
C GLN A 92 10.50 -5.08 -6.66
N ILE A 93 11.12 -5.82 -5.74
CA ILE A 93 10.98 -7.27 -5.62
C ILE A 93 9.56 -7.65 -5.20
N ILE A 94 8.99 -6.92 -4.24
CA ILE A 94 7.63 -7.17 -3.76
C ILE A 94 6.61 -6.88 -4.89
N ARG A 95 6.81 -5.80 -5.63
CA ARG A 95 5.95 -5.45 -6.78
C ARG A 95 6.08 -6.43 -7.93
N SER A 96 7.27 -6.93 -8.23
CA SER A 96 7.45 -7.95 -9.27
C SER A 96 6.82 -9.29 -8.91
N ALA A 97 6.62 -9.56 -7.62
CA ALA A 97 5.85 -10.71 -7.13
C ALA A 97 4.32 -10.51 -7.22
N GLY A 98 3.84 -9.34 -7.67
CA GLY A 98 2.42 -9.05 -7.87
C GLY A 98 1.73 -8.41 -6.66
N TYR A 99 2.49 -7.89 -5.69
CA TYR A 99 1.94 -7.23 -4.51
C TYR A 99 2.10 -5.71 -4.56
N GLU A 100 1.19 -4.99 -3.94
CA GLU A 100 1.33 -3.56 -3.73
C GLU A 100 2.22 -3.26 -2.52
N VAL A 101 2.82 -2.07 -2.48
CA VAL A 101 3.67 -1.64 -1.37
C VAL A 101 3.34 -0.22 -0.97
N ARG A 102 3.12 -0.03 0.33
CA ARG A 102 2.93 1.25 1.00
C ARG A 102 3.98 1.39 2.10
N SER A 103 4.54 2.58 2.21
CA SER A 103 5.54 2.92 3.23
C SER A 103 5.09 4.17 3.95
N ARG A 104 5.15 4.18 5.29
CA ARG A 104 4.86 5.37 6.10
C ARG A 104 5.78 5.45 7.31
N THR A 105 6.06 6.67 7.74
CA THR A 105 6.77 6.94 8.99
C THR A 105 5.74 7.42 10.03
N VAL A 106 5.82 6.91 11.25
CA VAL A 106 4.99 7.35 12.37
C VAL A 106 5.89 8.00 13.39
N ASP A 107 5.72 9.30 13.59
CA ASP A 107 6.33 9.98 14.72
C ASP A 107 5.47 9.75 15.97
N VAL A 108 5.98 8.96 16.92
CA VAL A 108 5.33 8.71 18.22
C VAL A 108 5.75 9.72 19.30
N ARG A 109 6.55 10.75 18.95
CA ARG A 109 6.95 11.84 19.85
C ARG A 109 5.98 13.04 19.99
N PRO A 110 4.71 13.07 19.51
CA PRO A 110 3.93 14.30 19.61
C PRO A 110 3.27 14.54 20.98
N VAL A 111 3.39 13.66 22.00
CA VAL A 111 2.60 13.79 23.26
C VAL A 111 3.44 14.01 24.53
N LEU A 112 4.77 13.85 24.49
CA LEU A 112 5.64 14.13 25.65
C LEU A 112 6.48 15.41 25.52
N ARG A 113 6.37 16.14 24.41
CA ARG A 113 6.99 17.45 24.26
C ARG A 113 6.00 18.55 24.67
N GLY A 114 5.59 18.53 25.92
CA GLY A 114 5.43 19.79 26.64
C GLY A 114 6.84 20.34 26.86
N GLU A 115 7.15 21.49 26.26
CA GLU A 115 8.27 22.35 26.66
C GLU A 115 9.68 21.70 26.66
N ALA A 116 10.29 21.47 25.49
CA ALA A 116 11.76 21.47 25.38
C ALA A 116 12.21 21.72 23.95
N SER A 117 12.84 22.89 23.75
CA SER A 117 13.80 23.26 22.71
C SER A 117 13.43 22.95 21.25
N ARG A 118 12.95 24.01 20.60
CA ARG A 118 13.46 24.42 19.28
C ARG A 118 14.99 24.50 19.37
N ASP A 119 15.65 24.24 18.25
CA ASP A 119 17.10 24.29 18.02
C ASP A 119 17.80 22.92 18.07
N THR A 120 17.85 22.26 16.91
CA THR A 120 19.13 21.86 16.30
C THR A 120 18.92 21.74 14.81
N ALA A 121 19.83 22.38 14.08
CA ALA A 121 19.82 22.64 12.66
C ALA A 121 19.78 21.38 11.78
N ALA A 122 18.99 21.46 10.72
CA ALA A 122 19.31 20.83 9.45
C ALA A 122 19.21 21.93 8.38
N GLN A 123 20.37 22.39 7.91
CA GLN A 123 20.49 23.23 6.73
C GLN A 123 19.79 22.54 5.54
N PRO A 124 18.97 23.26 4.76
CA PRO A 124 18.63 22.81 3.42
C PRO A 124 19.85 23.05 2.53
N ASP A 125 20.35 21.99 1.91
CA ASP A 125 21.33 22.10 0.84
C ASP A 125 20.75 23.01 -0.27
N ALA A 126 21.52 24.04 -0.56
CA ALA A 126 21.26 25.00 -1.61
C ALA A 126 21.46 24.33 -2.98
N ASP A 127 20.40 24.32 -3.78
CA ASP A 127 20.45 24.31 -5.24
C ASP A 127 19.06 24.74 -5.77
N GLU A 128 18.67 26.00 -5.54
CA GLU A 128 17.66 26.65 -6.37
C GLU A 128 17.69 28.19 -6.18
N GLU A 129 18.65 28.83 -6.84
CA GLU A 129 18.51 30.21 -7.29
C GLU A 129 18.64 30.11 -8.81
N THR A 130 17.57 30.28 -9.59
CA THR A 130 17.30 31.55 -10.27
C THR A 130 15.91 31.47 -10.91
N ALA A 131 14.98 32.30 -10.45
CA ALA A 131 14.08 33.09 -11.31
C ALA A 131 13.13 33.89 -10.42
N GLU A 132 13.63 35.01 -9.92
CA GLU A 132 12.78 36.15 -9.65
C GLU A 132 11.97 36.50 -10.90
N SER A 133 10.66 36.61 -10.76
CA SER A 133 9.96 37.74 -11.36
C SER A 133 8.71 38.08 -10.56
N LEU A 134 8.80 39.26 -9.96
CA LEU A 134 7.79 40.23 -9.57
C LEU A 134 6.32 39.82 -9.78
N TYR A 135 5.46 40.10 -8.80
CA TYR A 135 4.41 41.12 -8.94
C TYR A 135 3.90 41.53 -7.54
N VAL A 136 4.17 42.78 -7.16
CA VAL A 136 3.59 43.46 -6.01
C VAL A 136 2.15 43.88 -6.34
N ALA A 137 1.30 43.78 -5.32
CA ALA A 137 -0.12 44.05 -5.30
C ALA A 137 -0.58 45.36 -5.97
N LYS A 138 -1.75 45.29 -6.59
CA LYS A 138 -2.74 46.38 -6.51
C LYS A 138 -4.14 45.80 -6.42
N ALA A 139 -4.78 46.06 -5.29
CA ALA A 139 -6.22 45.98 -5.15
C ALA A 139 -6.85 47.04 -6.05
N ASP A 140 -7.88 46.67 -6.81
CA ASP A 140 -9.06 47.47 -7.10
C ASP A 140 -10.15 46.55 -7.68
N ALA A 141 -11.39 46.89 -7.38
CA ALA A 141 -12.57 46.04 -7.42
C ALA A 141 -13.10 45.69 -8.82
N GLU A 142 -13.69 44.49 -8.96
CA GLU A 142 -14.98 44.33 -9.67
C GLU A 142 -15.65 43.00 -9.29
N VAL A 143 -16.90 43.07 -8.83
CA VAL A 143 -17.79 41.93 -8.58
C VAL A 143 -18.36 41.49 -9.93
N THR A 144 -18.06 40.27 -10.40
CA THR A 144 -18.82 39.64 -11.50
C THR A 144 -18.88 38.11 -11.33
N ALA A 145 -20.14 37.65 -11.24
CA ALA A 145 -20.73 36.31 -11.24
C ALA A 145 -19.86 35.05 -11.42
N MET A 146 -20.00 34.11 -10.48
CA MET A 146 -19.68 32.68 -10.66
C MET A 146 -20.67 31.99 -11.63
N PRO A 147 -20.24 31.05 -12.50
CA PRO A 147 -21.14 30.10 -13.10
C PRO A 147 -21.41 28.95 -12.12
N ARG A 148 -22.70 28.65 -11.89
CA ARG A 148 -23.17 27.54 -11.07
C ARG A 148 -22.87 26.21 -11.77
N ILE A 149 -22.19 25.29 -11.09
CA ILE A 149 -22.05 23.90 -11.52
C ILE A 149 -23.43 23.23 -11.42
N ALA A 150 -23.95 22.73 -12.54
CA ALA A 150 -25.18 21.93 -12.57
C ALA A 150 -24.89 20.48 -12.14
N PRO A 151 -25.76 19.83 -11.36
CA PRO A 151 -25.60 18.42 -11.00
C PRO A 151 -26.15 17.54 -12.13
N LEU A 152 -25.33 16.66 -12.70
CA LEU A 152 -25.80 15.58 -13.58
C LEU A 152 -26.12 14.34 -12.72
N LEU A 153 -27.32 14.35 -12.15
CA LEU A 153 -28.04 13.13 -11.78
C LEU A 153 -28.91 12.73 -12.98
N SER A 154 -28.78 11.46 -13.40
CA SER A 154 -29.76 10.65 -14.14
C SER A 154 -29.12 9.94 -15.34
N LEU A 155 -28.47 8.80 -15.08
CA LEU A 155 -28.30 7.74 -16.06
C LEU A 155 -29.35 6.65 -15.77
N PRO A 156 -30.28 6.35 -16.69
CA PRO A 156 -31.19 5.22 -16.53
C PRO A 156 -30.45 3.89 -16.77
N ALA A 157 -30.72 2.89 -15.94
CA ALA A 157 -30.33 1.49 -16.14
C ALA A 157 -31.48 0.70 -16.85
N PRO A 158 -31.27 -0.56 -17.22
CA PRO A 158 -31.03 -1.05 -18.58
C PRO A 158 -32.27 -1.63 -19.27
N ALA A 159 -32.23 -1.75 -20.60
CA ALA A 159 -33.21 -2.52 -21.37
C ALA A 159 -33.02 -4.03 -21.16
N ILE A 160 -34.04 -4.68 -20.62
CA ILE A 160 -34.17 -6.13 -20.47
C ILE A 160 -34.42 -6.73 -21.86
N GLY A 161 -33.42 -7.42 -22.42
CA GLY A 161 -33.58 -8.28 -23.60
C GLY A 161 -34.04 -9.68 -23.18
N ALA A 162 -35.18 -10.12 -23.69
CA ALA A 162 -35.74 -11.45 -23.45
C ALA A 162 -34.88 -12.58 -24.09
N PRO A 163 -34.91 -13.81 -23.53
CA PRO A 163 -34.20 -14.95 -24.11
C PRO A 163 -35.00 -15.60 -25.23
N THR A 164 -34.53 -15.51 -26.47
CA THR A 164 -35.00 -16.35 -27.58
C THR A 164 -34.16 -17.62 -27.61
N GLY A 165 -34.78 -18.75 -27.25
CA GLY A 165 -34.15 -20.07 -27.31
C GLY A 165 -34.08 -20.64 -28.73
N LEU A 166 -33.08 -21.47 -28.98
CA LEU A 166 -33.11 -22.76 -29.70
C LEU A 166 -31.71 -23.12 -30.17
N GLY A 167 -31.11 -24.12 -29.51
CA GLY A 167 -29.78 -24.64 -29.86
C GLY A 167 -29.50 -25.93 -29.11
N ARG A 168 -30.29 -26.96 -29.43
CA ARG A 168 -30.18 -28.31 -28.88
C ARG A 168 -29.26 -29.11 -29.79
N ALA A 169 -28.09 -29.51 -29.30
CA ALA A 169 -27.34 -30.65 -29.83
C ALA A 169 -26.50 -31.29 -28.70
N PRO A 170 -26.63 -32.60 -28.44
CA PRO A 170 -25.89 -33.29 -27.40
C PRO A 170 -24.48 -33.68 -27.90
N MET A 171 -23.44 -33.40 -27.12
CA MET A 171 -22.17 -34.12 -27.25
C MET A 171 -21.93 -35.00 -26.04
N SER A 172 -21.83 -36.29 -26.34
CA SER A 172 -21.59 -37.41 -25.46
C SER A 172 -20.31 -37.26 -24.63
N LEU A 173 -20.43 -37.57 -23.34
CA LEU A 173 -19.32 -38.05 -22.51
C LEU A 173 -19.03 -39.52 -22.84
N PRO A 174 -17.79 -39.91 -23.12
CA PRO A 174 -17.39 -41.29 -22.89
C PRO A 174 -17.07 -41.48 -21.40
N LEU A 175 -17.99 -42.16 -20.73
CA LEU A 175 -17.72 -42.97 -19.54
C LEU A 175 -16.88 -44.17 -19.98
N LEU A 176 -15.79 -44.50 -19.27
CA LEU A 176 -15.19 -45.85 -19.05
C LEU A 176 -13.76 -45.62 -18.50
N ALA A 177 -13.20 -46.37 -17.55
CA ALA A 177 -13.68 -47.49 -16.76
C ALA A 177 -12.77 -47.58 -15.52
N SER A 178 -13.32 -48.08 -14.41
CA SER A 178 -12.51 -48.58 -13.32
C SER A 178 -11.65 -49.76 -13.81
N MET A 179 -10.39 -49.82 -13.39
CA MET A 179 -9.70 -51.09 -13.24
C MET A 179 -9.20 -51.20 -11.81
N ARG A 180 -9.83 -52.13 -11.08
CA ARG A 180 -9.27 -52.79 -9.91
C ARG A 180 -8.02 -53.56 -10.34
N ARG A 181 -6.95 -53.46 -9.56
CA ARG A 181 -6.29 -54.59 -8.89
C ARG A 181 -5.48 -54.06 -7.73
#